data_AF-A0ABD2NS97-F1
#
_entry.id   AF-A0ABD2NS97-F1
#
_cell.length_a   1.000
_cell.length_b   1.000
_cell.length_c   1.000
_cell.angle_alpha   90.00
_cell.angle_beta   90.00
_cell.angle_gamma   90.00
#
_symmetry.space_group_name_H-M   'P 1'
#
loop_
_entity.id
_entity.type
_entity.pdbx_description
1 polymer ?
#
loop_
_entity_poly.entity_id
_entity_poly.type
_entity_poly.pdbx_seq_one_letter_code
_entity_poly.pdbx_strand_id
1 'polypeptide(L)'
;MLLGKYKMKHRDPKLFYLCMEVTVRKAGVRTHLALDDEARPAALQSCHPKGDSKFSLQTRRGGLVKVHDSVLNSNSQYKSLLVSVRTSVDELIALLLNCYNSKERVEQFSLYEVNTNKEQQRKLHPDDRPLLVQQMWLPSHKCHFLLRRNSDYLPLSKRKIYWITDPPVQNRMAPSSHLMQLSKSQYTLLSEKKEQNSKFPNSKLREFYLNQNKDLKIFGSNLSRNGNPSYADYENYFYI
;
A
#
# COMPACT_ATOMS: atom_id res chain seq x y z
N MET A 1 -0.39 -4.97 20.24
CA MET A 1 0.90 -5.17 19.54
C MET A 1 2.08 -4.86 20.46
N LEU A 2 3.21 -5.57 20.30
CA LEU A 2 4.42 -5.45 21.16
C LEU A 2 4.95 -4.02 21.26
N LEU A 3 5.04 -3.29 20.14
CA LEU A 3 5.50 -1.89 20.10
C LEU A 3 4.69 -0.96 21.02
N GLY A 4 3.41 -1.27 21.25
CA GLY A 4 2.57 -0.52 22.16
C GLY A 4 3.06 -0.56 23.61
N LYS A 5 3.66 -1.67 24.05
CA LYS A 5 4.25 -1.82 25.40
C LYS A 5 5.45 -0.88 25.60
N TYR A 6 6.13 -0.52 24.52
CA TYR A 6 7.29 0.38 24.50
C TYR A 6 6.94 1.81 24.05
N LYS A 7 5.66 2.21 24.10
CA LYS A 7 5.18 3.54 23.69
C LYS A 7 5.48 3.91 22.21
N MET A 8 5.71 2.92 21.35
CA MET A 8 6.05 3.09 19.92
C MET A 8 4.84 2.83 19.00
N LYS A 9 3.62 3.21 19.43
CA LYS A 9 2.39 2.96 18.66
C LYS A 9 2.34 3.64 17.28
N HIS A 10 3.13 4.69 17.08
CA HIS A 10 3.25 5.46 15.85
C HIS A 10 4.29 4.90 14.87
N ARG A 11 4.87 3.74 15.18
CA ARG A 11 5.83 3.04 14.32
C ARG A 11 5.23 1.74 13.81
N ASP A 12 5.41 1.51 12.52
CA ASP A 12 5.00 0.28 11.86
C ASP A 12 5.87 -0.90 12.32
N PRO A 13 5.27 -2.03 12.78
CA PRO A 13 6.01 -3.27 13.05
C PRO A 13 6.86 -3.77 11.87
N LYS A 14 6.44 -3.55 10.61
CA LYS A 14 7.20 -3.99 9.42
C LYS A 14 8.48 -3.21 9.19
N LEU A 15 8.75 -2.17 10.00
CA LEU A 15 10.07 -1.56 10.07
C LEU A 15 11.07 -2.49 10.74
N PHE A 16 10.65 -3.43 11.56
CA PHE A 16 11.57 -4.23 12.35
C PHE A 16 11.67 -5.65 11.81
N TYR A 17 12.86 -6.23 11.93
CA TYR A 17 13.10 -7.65 11.65
C TYR A 17 14.16 -8.17 12.59
N LEU A 18 14.11 -9.47 12.87
CA LEU A 18 15.05 -10.09 13.78
C LEU A 18 16.24 -10.64 13.00
N CYS A 19 17.44 -10.48 13.55
CA CYS A 19 18.65 -11.10 13.05
C CYS A 19 19.27 -11.99 14.13
N MET A 20 19.94 -13.05 13.69
CA MET A 20 20.81 -13.86 14.53
C MET A 20 22.26 -13.64 14.09
N GLU A 21 23.16 -13.49 15.05
CA GLU A 21 24.57 -13.51 14.78
C GLU A 21 25.08 -14.94 14.60
N VAL A 22 25.83 -15.19 13.53
CA VAL A 22 26.35 -16.51 13.17
C VAL A 22 27.84 -16.39 12.90
N THR A 23 28.64 -17.24 13.55
CA THR A 23 30.10 -17.33 13.33
C THR A 23 30.41 -18.34 12.24
N VAL A 24 31.11 -17.91 11.19
CA VAL A 24 31.60 -18.80 10.14
C VAL A 24 32.90 -19.44 10.60
N ARG A 25 32.82 -20.71 11.03
CA ARG A 25 33.93 -21.46 11.69
C ARG A 25 35.27 -21.42 10.94
N LYS A 26 35.25 -21.41 9.59
CA LYS A 26 36.46 -21.47 8.76
C LYS A 26 37.21 -20.14 8.65
N ALA A 27 36.54 -19.00 8.90
CA ALA A 27 37.08 -17.67 8.69
C ALA A 27 37.14 -16.81 9.96
N GLY A 28 36.55 -17.27 11.07
CA GLY A 28 36.43 -16.47 12.30
C GLY A 28 35.54 -15.23 12.15
N VAL A 29 34.86 -15.07 11.02
CA VAL A 29 34.01 -13.92 10.71
C VAL A 29 32.63 -14.11 11.33
N ARG A 30 32.16 -13.08 12.04
CA ARG A 30 30.80 -12.99 12.59
C ARG A 30 29.92 -12.27 11.58
N THR A 31 28.77 -12.85 11.26
CA THR A 31 27.81 -12.31 10.29
C THR A 31 26.41 -12.26 10.88
N HIS A 32 25.57 -11.34 10.40
CA HIS A 32 24.17 -11.25 10.82
C HIS A 32 23.27 -11.90 9.78
N LEU A 33 22.58 -12.96 10.16
CA LEU A 33 21.57 -13.64 9.36
C LEU A 33 20.19 -13.08 9.71
N ALA A 34 19.49 -12.52 8.72
CA ALA A 34 18.10 -12.12 8.87
C ALA A 34 17.23 -13.37 9.07
N LEU A 35 16.41 -13.36 10.12
CA LEU A 35 15.45 -14.39 10.42
C LEU A 35 14.14 -14.12 9.67
N ASP A 36 13.49 -15.19 9.23
CA ASP A 36 12.13 -15.12 8.71
C ASP A 36 11.10 -15.03 9.85
N ASP A 37 9.84 -14.81 9.50
CA ASP A 37 8.77 -14.62 10.47
C ASP A 37 8.46 -15.93 11.24
N GLU A 38 8.87 -17.08 10.70
CA GLU A 38 8.67 -18.42 11.27
C GLU A 38 9.94 -19.01 11.92
N ALA A 39 10.99 -18.19 12.12
CA ALA A 39 12.32 -18.67 12.54
C ALA A 39 12.38 -19.31 13.93
N ARG A 40 11.32 -19.17 14.74
CA ARG A 40 11.20 -19.69 16.12
C ARG A 40 12.49 -19.46 16.93
N PRO A 41 12.84 -18.22 17.29
CA PRO A 41 14.13 -17.87 17.89
C PRO A 41 14.51 -18.67 19.14
N ALA A 42 13.52 -19.05 19.96
CA ALA A 42 13.74 -19.88 21.15
C ALA A 42 14.23 -21.31 20.79
N ALA A 43 13.72 -21.89 19.70
CA ALA A 43 14.18 -23.19 19.21
C ALA A 43 15.62 -23.07 18.65
N LEU A 44 15.90 -22.03 17.88
CA LEU A 44 17.26 -21.75 17.40
C LEU A 44 18.26 -21.60 18.54
N GLN A 45 17.87 -20.90 19.61
CA GLN A 45 18.70 -20.77 20.81
C GLN A 45 18.99 -22.11 21.48
N SER A 46 18.01 -23.03 21.52
CA SER A 46 18.18 -24.35 22.14
C SER A 46 19.17 -25.26 21.40
N CYS A 47 19.36 -25.04 20.10
CA CYS A 47 20.27 -25.82 19.26
C CYS A 47 21.74 -25.35 19.34
N HIS A 48 22.01 -24.22 20.01
CA HIS A 48 23.36 -23.66 20.12
C HIS A 48 23.93 -23.84 21.53
N PRO A 49 25.27 -23.86 21.68
CA PRO A 49 25.90 -23.82 22.99
C PRO A 49 25.38 -22.61 23.80
N LYS A 50 25.19 -22.82 25.11
CA LYS A 50 24.66 -21.78 26.00
C LYS A 50 25.53 -20.52 25.91
N GLY A 51 24.94 -19.41 25.46
CA GLY A 51 25.59 -18.10 25.38
C GLY A 51 25.99 -17.63 23.97
N ASP A 52 25.95 -18.52 22.98
CA ASP A 52 26.42 -18.17 21.62
C ASP A 52 25.33 -17.61 20.70
N SER A 53 24.05 -17.73 21.08
CA SER A 53 22.94 -17.18 20.30
C SER A 53 22.68 -15.72 20.65
N LYS A 54 23.16 -14.81 19.79
CA LYS A 54 22.87 -13.38 19.89
C LYS A 54 21.83 -12.98 18.86
N PHE A 55 20.67 -12.53 19.35
CA PHE A 55 19.62 -11.98 18.50
C PHE A 55 19.62 -10.46 18.60
N SER A 56 19.44 -9.78 17.48
CA SER A 56 19.32 -8.32 17.43
C SER A 56 18.14 -7.91 16.57
N LEU A 57 17.41 -6.87 17.02
CA LEU A 57 16.35 -6.26 16.24
C LEU A 57 16.97 -5.22 15.30
N GLN A 58 16.69 -5.35 14.02
CA GLN A 58 17.19 -4.47 12.97
C GLN A 58 16.05 -3.70 12.32
N THR A 59 16.37 -2.57 11.68
CA THR A 59 15.37 -1.71 11.03
C THR A 59 15.46 -1.79 9.50
N ARG A 60 14.33 -1.96 8.83
CA ARG A 60 14.16 -1.93 7.37
C ARG A 60 13.98 -0.48 6.90
N ARG A 61 14.15 -0.27 5.59
CA ARG A 61 13.87 1.02 4.95
C ARG A 61 12.42 1.46 5.23
N GLY A 62 12.27 2.73 5.59
CA GLY A 62 10.99 3.34 5.88
C GLY A 62 11.06 4.85 5.75
N GLY A 63 9.97 5.51 6.14
CA GLY A 63 9.83 6.95 6.05
C GLY A 63 8.62 7.46 6.80
N LEU A 64 8.56 8.77 6.98
CA LEU A 64 7.45 9.43 7.66
C LEU A 64 6.30 9.67 6.68
N VAL A 65 5.10 9.24 7.07
CA VAL A 65 3.85 9.53 6.36
C VAL A 65 2.96 10.36 7.27
N LYS A 66 2.42 11.47 6.73
CA LYS A 66 1.47 12.33 7.43
C LYS A 66 0.07 12.08 6.88
N VAL A 67 -0.88 11.78 7.76
CA VAL A 67 -2.28 11.52 7.40
C VAL A 67 -3.18 12.51 8.13
N HIS A 68 -3.96 13.28 7.39
CA HIS A 68 -5.04 14.08 7.95
C HIS A 68 -6.16 13.14 8.41
N ASP A 69 -6.39 13.09 9.72
CA ASP A 69 -7.17 12.07 10.41
C ASP A 69 -8.29 12.67 11.29
N SER A 70 -8.81 13.82 10.88
CA SER A 70 -9.88 14.54 11.59
C SER A 70 -11.14 13.69 11.82
N VAL A 71 -11.37 12.66 11.00
CA VAL A 71 -12.45 11.68 11.16
C VAL A 71 -12.28 10.72 12.35
N LEU A 72 -11.07 10.61 12.90
CA LEU A 72 -10.76 9.88 14.14
C LEU A 72 -10.55 10.82 15.33
N ASN A 73 -9.96 11.99 15.09
CA ASN A 73 -9.73 13.01 16.11
C ASN A 73 -9.89 14.40 15.51
N SER A 74 -11.03 15.04 15.76
CA SER A 74 -11.37 16.37 15.23
C SER A 74 -10.37 17.47 15.62
N ASN A 75 -9.64 17.27 16.72
CA ASN A 75 -8.65 18.22 17.22
C ASN A 75 -7.26 18.00 16.60
N SER A 76 -7.06 16.93 15.84
CA SER A 76 -5.80 16.66 15.15
C SER A 76 -5.80 17.27 13.75
N GLN A 77 -4.72 17.97 13.42
CA GLN A 77 -4.47 18.42 12.05
C GLN A 77 -4.03 17.23 11.18
N TYR A 78 -3.08 16.44 11.68
CA TYR A 78 -2.59 15.23 11.07
C TYR A 78 -1.90 14.35 12.10
N LYS A 79 -1.85 13.05 11.82
CA LYS A 79 -0.97 12.09 12.48
C LYS A 79 0.24 11.80 11.63
N SER A 80 1.42 11.86 12.23
CA SER A 80 2.68 11.39 11.63
C SER A 80 2.96 9.95 12.08
N LEU A 81 3.19 9.06 11.11
CA LEU A 81 3.52 7.65 11.35
C LEU A 81 4.85 7.33 10.66
N LEU A 82 5.75 6.65 11.36
CA LEU A 82 6.96 6.09 10.76
C LEU A 82 6.60 4.72 10.20
N VAL A 83 6.67 4.56 8.89
CA VAL A 83 6.17 3.37 8.19
C VAL A 83 7.21 2.75 7.27
N SER A 84 7.10 1.43 7.06
CA SER A 84 7.94 0.70 6.12
C SER A 84 7.61 1.10 4.67
N VAL A 85 8.58 0.95 3.77
CA VAL A 85 8.30 0.99 2.32
C VAL A 85 7.33 -0.13 1.88
N ARG A 86 7.12 -1.13 2.74
CA ARG A 86 6.24 -2.28 2.48
C ARG A 86 4.85 -2.18 3.08
N THR A 87 4.53 -1.11 3.82
CA THR A 87 3.22 -0.93 4.47
C THR A 87 2.16 -0.65 3.43
N SER A 88 1.07 -1.41 3.43
CA SER A 88 -0.10 -1.13 2.59
C SER A 88 -0.97 -0.02 3.18
N VAL A 89 -1.96 0.44 2.41
CA VAL A 89 -2.98 1.40 2.89
C VAL A 89 -3.76 0.82 4.06
N ASP A 90 -4.23 -0.42 3.96
CA ASP A 90 -4.99 -1.07 5.04
C ASP A 90 -4.17 -1.17 6.33
N GLU A 91 -2.88 -1.48 6.22
CA GLU A 91 -1.97 -1.56 7.35
C GLU A 91 -1.70 -0.19 7.96
N LEU A 92 -1.58 0.86 7.14
CA LEU A 92 -1.46 2.24 7.60
C LEU A 92 -2.71 2.67 8.39
N ILE A 93 -3.90 2.34 7.89
CA ILE A 93 -5.17 2.61 8.57
C ILE A 93 -5.23 1.84 9.89
N ALA A 94 -4.87 0.55 9.89
CA ALA A 94 -4.80 -0.25 11.11
C ALA A 94 -3.85 0.34 12.16
N LEU A 95 -2.68 0.83 11.73
CA LEU A 95 -1.71 1.50 12.59
C LEU A 95 -2.27 2.80 13.19
N LEU A 96 -2.99 3.58 12.38
CA LEU A 96 -3.66 4.81 12.79
C LEU A 96 -4.75 4.52 13.84
N LEU A 97 -5.62 3.54 13.59
CA LEU A 97 -6.65 3.10 14.54
C LEU A 97 -6.04 2.64 15.87
N ASN A 98 -4.93 1.88 15.82
CA ASN A 98 -4.19 1.45 17.00
C ASN A 98 -3.57 2.63 17.79
N CYS A 99 -3.17 3.72 17.13
CA CYS A 99 -2.72 4.94 17.81
C CYS A 99 -3.81 5.57 18.68
N TYR A 100 -5.07 5.46 18.26
CA TYR A 100 -6.24 5.97 18.99
C TYR A 100 -6.93 4.93 19.86
N ASN A 101 -6.42 3.69 19.91
CA ASN A 101 -7.08 2.54 20.54
C ASN A 101 -8.52 2.30 20.01
N SER A 102 -8.79 2.65 18.74
CA SER A 102 -10.08 2.39 18.12
C SER A 102 -10.23 0.90 17.80
N LYS A 103 -11.42 0.36 18.04
CA LYS A 103 -11.82 -1.02 17.71
C LYS A 103 -12.55 -1.11 16.37
N GLU A 104 -12.65 0.01 15.66
CA GLU A 104 -13.28 0.09 14.36
C GLU A 104 -12.52 -0.74 13.33
N ARG A 105 -13.22 -1.08 12.26
CA ARG A 105 -12.67 -1.93 11.21
C ARG A 105 -11.98 -1.10 10.15
N VAL A 106 -10.88 -1.60 9.60
CA VAL A 106 -10.12 -0.91 8.53
C VAL A 106 -11.00 -0.60 7.33
N GLU A 107 -11.90 -1.51 6.95
CA GLU A 107 -12.77 -1.35 5.78
C GLU A 107 -13.85 -0.25 5.96
N GLN A 108 -14.02 0.28 7.19
CA GLN A 108 -14.84 1.47 7.44
C GLN A 108 -14.17 2.76 6.99
N PHE A 109 -12.90 2.70 6.56
CA PHE A 109 -12.13 3.85 6.15
C PHE A 109 -11.55 3.66 4.75
N SER A 110 -11.25 4.77 4.11
CA SER A 110 -10.47 4.81 2.87
C SER A 110 -9.43 5.91 2.98
N LEU A 111 -8.25 5.67 2.41
CA LEU A 111 -7.21 6.68 2.28
C LEU A 111 -7.29 7.34 0.91
N TYR A 112 -7.18 8.66 0.90
CA TYR A 112 -7.12 9.46 -0.31
C TYR A 112 -5.78 10.17 -0.38
N GLU A 113 -5.22 10.30 -1.58
CA GLU A 113 -4.29 11.39 -1.86
C GLU A 113 -5.10 12.59 -2.39
N VAL A 114 -4.79 13.77 -1.88
CA VAL A 114 -5.47 15.02 -2.22
C VAL A 114 -4.43 16.01 -2.69
N ASN A 115 -4.60 16.52 -3.91
CA ASN A 115 -3.76 17.57 -4.47
C ASN A 115 -4.54 18.89 -4.43
N THR A 116 -4.15 19.78 -3.52
CA THR A 116 -4.87 21.05 -3.33
C THR A 116 -4.68 22.02 -4.50
N ASN A 117 -3.57 21.92 -5.25
CA ASN A 117 -3.32 22.80 -6.39
C ASN A 117 -4.23 22.51 -7.59
N LYS A 118 -4.72 21.27 -7.71
CA LYS A 118 -5.55 20.81 -8.84
C LYS A 118 -6.99 20.49 -8.44
N GLU A 119 -7.35 20.73 -7.18
CA GLU A 119 -8.64 20.33 -6.57
C GLU A 119 -9.00 18.86 -6.86
N GLN A 120 -7.98 18.01 -7.02
CA GLN A 120 -8.12 16.61 -7.38
C GLN A 120 -7.89 15.74 -6.16
N GLN A 121 -8.69 14.69 -6.03
CA GLN A 121 -8.51 13.64 -5.04
C GLN A 121 -8.60 12.27 -5.71
N ARG A 122 -7.78 11.33 -5.25
CA ARG A 122 -7.82 9.92 -5.68
C ARG A 122 -7.88 9.03 -4.46
N LYS A 123 -8.85 8.10 -4.45
CA LYS A 123 -8.89 7.01 -3.47
C LYS A 123 -7.76 6.03 -3.78
N LEU A 124 -6.94 5.70 -2.79
CA LEU A 124 -5.89 4.70 -2.93
C LEU A 124 -6.48 3.29 -2.79
N HIS A 125 -5.86 2.33 -3.47
CA HIS A 125 -6.21 0.93 -3.32
C HIS A 125 -5.74 0.41 -1.94
N PRO A 126 -6.47 -0.50 -1.28
CA PRO A 126 -6.04 -1.14 -0.03
C PRO A 126 -4.60 -1.68 -0.03
N ASP A 127 -4.15 -2.17 -1.18
CA ASP A 127 -2.80 -2.74 -1.37
C ASP A 127 -1.73 -1.72 -1.81
N ASP A 128 -2.12 -0.48 -2.12
CA ASP A 128 -1.17 0.57 -2.46
C ASP A 128 -0.20 0.81 -1.30
N ARG A 129 1.01 1.30 -1.60
CA ARG A 129 2.04 1.59 -0.60
C ARG A 129 2.13 3.10 -0.37
N PRO A 130 1.57 3.65 0.72
CA PRO A 130 1.47 5.10 0.91
C PRO A 130 2.81 5.82 0.85
N LEU A 131 3.87 5.21 1.39
CA LEU A 131 5.21 5.80 1.33
C LEU A 131 5.74 5.89 -0.12
N LEU A 132 5.46 4.90 -0.97
CA LEU A 132 5.84 4.95 -2.39
C LEU A 132 5.00 5.98 -3.14
N VAL A 133 3.69 6.04 -2.86
CA VAL A 133 2.80 7.07 -3.42
C VAL A 133 3.31 8.47 -3.08
N GLN A 134 3.69 8.72 -1.83
CA GLN A 134 4.25 10.00 -1.37
C GLN A 134 5.55 10.36 -2.11
N GLN A 135 6.42 9.37 -2.37
CA GLN A 135 7.68 9.57 -3.07
C GLN A 135 7.50 9.89 -4.56
N MET A 136 6.35 9.54 -5.14
CA MET A 136 6.02 9.84 -6.54
C MET A 136 5.39 11.23 -6.72
N TRP A 137 5.09 11.95 -5.64
CA TRP A 137 4.55 13.29 -5.75
C TRP A 137 5.58 14.25 -6.34
N LEU A 138 5.16 15.04 -7.33
CA LEU A 138 6.00 16.10 -7.88
C LEU A 138 6.20 17.19 -6.82
N PRO A 139 7.41 17.78 -6.70
CA PRO A 139 7.66 18.86 -5.75
C PRO A 139 6.74 20.08 -5.93
N SER A 140 6.24 20.30 -7.14
CA SER A 140 5.28 21.37 -7.46
C SER A 140 3.85 21.10 -7.01
N HIS A 141 3.51 19.84 -6.68
CA HIS A 141 2.18 19.47 -6.22
C HIS A 141 2.10 19.53 -4.69
N LYS A 142 1.11 20.27 -4.18
CA LYS A 142 0.76 20.25 -2.77
C LYS A 142 -0.16 19.07 -2.49
N CYS A 143 0.44 17.89 -2.38
CA CYS A 143 -0.25 16.65 -2.06
C CYS A 143 -0.23 16.36 -0.55
N HIS A 144 -1.30 15.75 -0.04
CA HIS A 144 -1.37 15.19 1.31
C HIS A 144 -2.28 13.96 1.35
N PHE A 145 -2.14 13.13 2.39
CA PHE A 145 -3.06 12.03 2.63
C PHE A 145 -4.22 12.46 3.52
N LEU A 146 -5.43 12.02 3.18
CA LEU A 146 -6.65 12.28 3.93
C LEU A 146 -7.38 10.97 4.21
N LEU A 147 -7.68 10.71 5.48
CA LEU A 147 -8.52 9.60 5.89
C LEU A 147 -10.00 10.00 5.83
N ARG A 148 -10.84 9.14 5.28
CA ARG A 148 -12.30 9.31 5.28
C ARG A 148 -13.02 8.06 5.76
N ARG A 149 -14.18 8.27 6.38
CA ARG A 149 -15.14 7.19 6.69
C ARG A 149 -15.91 6.80 5.42
N ASN A 150 -16.14 5.50 5.27
CA ASN A 150 -16.97 4.93 4.23
C ASN A 150 -18.42 4.85 4.77
N SER A 151 -19.31 5.73 4.30
CA SER A 151 -20.72 5.77 4.72
C SER A 151 -21.46 4.45 4.46
N ASP A 152 -21.08 3.78 3.38
CA ASP A 152 -21.80 2.62 2.85
C ASP A 152 -21.26 1.30 3.40
N TYR A 153 -20.40 1.36 4.43
CA TYR A 153 -19.89 0.16 5.09
C TYR A 153 -21.04 -0.56 5.81
N LEU A 154 -21.58 -1.58 5.16
CA LEU A 154 -22.52 -2.51 5.76
C LEU A 154 -21.73 -3.73 6.27
N PRO A 155 -21.69 -3.99 7.59
CA PRO A 155 -21.11 -5.21 8.11
C PRO A 155 -21.84 -6.39 7.46
N LEU A 156 -21.08 -7.36 6.94
CA LEU A 156 -21.61 -8.51 6.19
C LEU A 156 -22.78 -9.23 6.90
N SER A 157 -22.81 -9.21 8.24
CA SER A 157 -23.90 -9.76 9.07
C SER A 157 -25.27 -9.09 8.87
N LYS A 158 -25.35 -7.85 8.37
CA LYS A 158 -26.60 -7.12 8.14
C LYS A 158 -27.08 -7.16 6.69
N ARG A 159 -26.35 -7.78 5.78
CA ARG A 159 -26.86 -8.04 4.42
C ARG A 159 -27.85 -9.19 4.51
N LYS A 160 -29.12 -8.87 4.78
CA LYS A 160 -30.24 -9.72 4.36
C LYS A 160 -30.20 -9.73 2.83
N ILE A 161 -29.54 -10.75 2.27
CA ILE A 161 -29.62 -11.02 0.83
C ILE A 161 -31.05 -11.53 0.63
N TYR A 162 -31.95 -10.63 0.24
CA TYR A 162 -33.19 -11.05 -0.37
C TYR A 162 -32.80 -11.60 -1.73
N TRP A 163 -32.62 -12.91 -1.82
CA TRP A 163 -32.74 -13.58 -3.10
C TRP A 163 -34.14 -13.23 -3.60
N ILE A 164 -34.21 -12.36 -4.60
CA ILE A 164 -35.42 -12.16 -5.39
C ILE A 164 -35.69 -13.53 -6.00
N THR A 165 -36.56 -14.31 -5.38
CA THR A 165 -37.17 -15.46 -6.03
C THR A 165 -37.95 -14.92 -7.22
N ASP A 166 -37.64 -15.46 -8.40
CA ASP A 166 -38.22 -15.07 -9.68
C ASP A 166 -39.75 -14.87 -9.60
N PRO A 167 -40.32 -13.86 -10.30
CA PRO A 167 -41.76 -13.79 -10.46
C PRO A 167 -42.25 -15.07 -11.16
N PRO A 168 -43.36 -15.68 -10.72
CA PRO A 168 -43.85 -16.91 -11.32
C PRO A 168 -44.29 -16.66 -12.77
N VAL A 169 -43.60 -17.29 -13.73
CA VAL A 169 -43.96 -17.26 -15.15
C VAL A 169 -45.04 -18.32 -15.42
N GLN A 170 -46.26 -17.82 -15.65
CA GLN A 170 -47.30 -18.26 -16.59
C GLN A 170 -47.95 -19.65 -16.46
N ASN A 171 -49.28 -19.63 -16.31
CA ASN A 171 -50.15 -20.60 -16.97
C ASN A 171 -50.92 -19.92 -18.12
N ARG A 172 -50.81 -20.52 -19.30
CA ARG A 172 -51.44 -20.13 -20.57
C ARG A 172 -52.94 -20.35 -20.50
N MET A 173 -53.75 -19.43 -21.05
CA MET A 173 -54.86 -19.73 -21.96
C MET A 173 -55.15 -18.47 -22.80
N ALA A 174 -55.05 -18.59 -24.13
CA ALA A 174 -55.69 -17.66 -25.05
C ALA A 174 -57.12 -18.15 -25.32
N PRO A 175 -58.07 -17.24 -25.62
CA PRO A 175 -58.52 -17.19 -27.01
C PRO A 175 -58.70 -15.79 -27.59
N SER A 176 -58.65 -15.79 -28.93
CA SER A 176 -58.79 -14.72 -29.92
C SER A 176 -60.04 -13.84 -29.78
N SER A 177 -59.92 -12.52 -30.02
CA SER A 177 -60.51 -11.85 -31.21
C SER A 177 -60.42 -10.30 -31.21
N HIS A 178 -60.26 -9.76 -32.43
CA HIS A 178 -60.56 -8.41 -32.96
C HIS A 178 -59.60 -7.20 -32.84
N LEU A 179 -59.18 -6.73 -34.04
CA LEU A 179 -58.97 -5.35 -34.59
C LEU A 179 -58.31 -4.27 -33.70
N MET A 180 -57.34 -3.45 -34.15
CA MET A 180 -57.26 -2.69 -35.40
C MET A 180 -55.82 -2.42 -35.88
N GLN A 181 -55.70 -2.21 -37.18
CA GLN A 181 -54.53 -1.67 -37.91
C GLN A 181 -54.22 -0.21 -37.52
N LEU A 182 -52.93 0.16 -37.61
CA LEU A 182 -52.41 1.39 -38.26
C LEU A 182 -50.88 1.22 -38.36
N SER A 183 -50.31 1.00 -39.55
CA SER A 183 -49.85 2.00 -40.53
C SER A 183 -48.33 2.24 -40.45
N LYS A 184 -47.63 1.84 -41.54
CA LYS A 184 -46.51 2.48 -42.29
C LYS A 184 -45.37 3.08 -41.45
N SER A 185 -44.10 2.83 -41.71
CA SER A 185 -43.36 2.77 -42.98
C SER A 185 -41.96 2.17 -42.69
N GLN A 186 -41.40 1.34 -43.58
CA GLN A 186 -40.26 1.64 -44.49
C GLN A 186 -39.04 2.22 -43.71
N TYR A 187 -37.77 1.83 -43.90
CA TYR A 187 -37.00 1.58 -45.12
C TYR A 187 -35.74 0.74 -44.78
N THR A 188 -35.43 -0.21 -45.66
CA THR A 188 -34.09 -0.61 -46.17
C THR A 188 -32.96 -1.09 -45.25
N LEU A 189 -32.77 -2.42 -45.32
CA LEU A 189 -31.49 -3.11 -45.49
C LEU A 189 -30.64 -2.55 -46.64
N LEU A 190 -29.31 -2.63 -46.50
CA LEU A 190 -28.31 -3.24 -47.42
C LEU A 190 -26.90 -2.76 -46.97
N SER A 191 -26.01 -3.67 -46.59
CA SER A 191 -24.97 -4.33 -47.44
C SER A 191 -23.86 -3.35 -47.84
N GLU A 192 -22.56 -3.66 -47.85
CA GLU A 192 -21.91 -4.90 -48.26
C GLU A 192 -20.41 -4.83 -47.91
N LYS A 193 -19.87 -5.95 -47.39
CA LYS A 193 -18.61 -6.63 -47.80
C LYS A 193 -17.57 -5.81 -48.63
N LYS A 194 -16.35 -5.65 -48.13
CA LYS A 194 -15.14 -6.45 -48.49
C LYS A 194 -13.83 -5.87 -47.96
N GLU A 195 -12.97 -6.83 -47.61
CA GLU A 195 -11.53 -6.79 -47.32
C GLU A 195 -10.69 -5.73 -48.03
N GLN A 196 -9.68 -5.21 -47.34
CA GLN A 196 -8.29 -5.33 -47.82
C GLN A 196 -7.23 -4.99 -46.74
N ASN A 197 -6.28 -5.92 -46.64
CA ASN A 197 -4.93 -5.84 -46.09
C ASN A 197 -4.29 -4.44 -46.02
N SER A 198 -3.71 -4.09 -44.86
CA SER A 198 -2.38 -3.47 -44.85
C SER A 198 -1.61 -3.79 -43.57
N LYS A 199 -0.35 -4.17 -43.81
CA LYS A 199 0.68 -4.56 -42.85
C LYS A 199 1.11 -3.33 -42.03
N PHE A 200 1.27 -3.49 -40.71
CA PHE A 200 2.08 -2.58 -39.89
C PHE A 200 3.25 -3.35 -39.24
N PRO A 201 4.49 -2.83 -39.33
CA PRO A 201 5.67 -3.51 -38.84
C PRO A 201 5.80 -3.38 -37.31
N ASN A 202 6.06 -4.51 -36.66
CA ASN A 202 6.34 -4.62 -35.25
C ASN A 202 7.85 -4.68 -35.06
N SER A 203 8.50 -3.56 -34.71
CA SER A 203 9.85 -3.55 -34.13
C SER A 203 10.23 -2.16 -33.60
N LYS A 204 10.03 -1.93 -32.30
CA LYS A 204 10.88 -1.08 -31.43
C LYS A 204 10.30 -1.02 -30.01
N LEU A 205 10.43 -2.13 -29.28
CA LEU A 205 10.23 -2.11 -27.83
C LEU A 205 10.98 -3.28 -27.18
N ARG A 206 12.31 -3.33 -27.37
CA ARG A 206 13.15 -4.33 -26.70
C ARG A 206 14.59 -3.93 -26.41
N GLU A 207 14.89 -2.63 -26.25
CA GLU A 207 16.28 -2.18 -26.06
C GLU A 207 16.55 -1.20 -24.90
N PHE A 208 15.64 -1.02 -23.93
CA PHE A 208 15.89 -0.10 -22.80
C PHE A 208 16.14 -0.74 -21.43
N TYR A 209 16.31 -2.06 -21.35
CA TYR A 209 16.71 -2.74 -20.12
C TYR A 209 17.99 -3.55 -20.33
N LEU A 210 19.13 -2.86 -20.50
CA LEU A 210 20.48 -3.39 -20.28
C LEU A 210 21.50 -2.27 -20.55
N ASN A 211 21.64 -1.32 -19.62
CA ASN A 211 22.92 -0.65 -19.36
C ASN A 211 22.76 0.39 -18.27
N GLN A 212 23.21 0.05 -17.07
CA GLN A 212 24.04 0.93 -16.24
C GLN A 212 24.44 0.14 -14.98
N ASN A 213 25.53 -0.60 -15.10
CA ASN A 213 26.34 -1.03 -13.97
C ASN A 213 27.77 -1.07 -14.48
N LYS A 214 28.52 0.00 -14.19
CA LYS A 214 29.97 0.01 -14.03
C LYS A 214 30.41 1.37 -13.48
N ASP A 215 31.34 1.28 -12.52
CA ASP A 215 32.24 2.31 -12.02
C ASP A 215 31.77 3.20 -10.85
N LEU A 216 31.97 2.67 -9.63
CA LEU A 216 32.25 3.47 -8.44
C LEU A 216 33.60 3.03 -7.87
N LYS A 217 34.66 3.77 -8.22
CA LYS A 217 35.95 3.77 -7.52
C LYS A 217 35.96 4.92 -6.51
N ILE A 218 36.47 4.57 -5.33
CA ILE A 218 36.75 5.38 -4.15
C ILE A 218 37.77 6.49 -4.47
N PHE A 219 37.54 7.74 -4.03
CA PHE A 219 38.59 8.64 -3.51
C PHE A 219 37.95 9.73 -2.63
N GLY A 220 38.61 10.03 -1.50
CA GLY A 220 38.12 10.91 -0.44
C GLY A 220 38.56 12.38 -0.52
N SER A 221 37.95 13.15 0.37
CA SER A 221 38.35 14.44 0.97
C SER A 221 38.74 15.63 0.05
N ASN A 222 37.90 16.67 -0.03
CA ASN A 222 37.91 17.82 0.90
C ASN A 222 36.97 18.97 0.45
N LEU A 223 36.35 19.57 1.48
CA LEU A 223 35.72 20.89 1.63
C LEU A 223 35.25 21.71 0.40
N SER A 224 33.95 22.06 0.39
CA SER A 224 33.53 23.47 0.35
C SER A 224 32.20 23.67 1.06
N ARG A 225 32.12 24.77 1.83
CA ARG A 225 31.00 25.21 2.65
C ARG A 225 29.83 25.69 1.77
N ASN A 226 28.63 25.15 2.00
CA ASN A 226 27.35 25.89 2.06
C ASN A 226 26.16 24.92 2.02
N GLY A 227 25.22 25.07 2.95
CA GLY A 227 23.83 24.64 2.77
C GLY A 227 23.42 23.32 3.43
N ASN A 228 22.46 23.45 4.35
CA ASN A 228 21.50 22.46 4.86
C ASN A 228 22.02 21.33 5.78
N PRO A 229 21.40 21.13 6.97
CA PRO A 229 21.76 20.03 7.85
C PRO A 229 21.43 18.68 7.18
N SER A 230 22.39 17.77 7.24
CA SER A 230 22.30 16.42 6.69
C SER A 230 21.70 15.48 7.72
N TYR A 231 21.01 14.44 7.26
CA TYR A 231 20.34 13.41 8.07
C TYR A 231 21.24 12.75 9.15
N ALA A 232 22.57 12.79 8.98
CA ALA A 232 23.53 12.26 9.95
C ALA A 232 23.58 13.07 11.27
N ASP A 233 23.10 14.31 11.29
CA ASP A 233 23.20 15.18 12.47
C ASP A 233 22.20 14.83 13.59
N TYR A 234 21.21 13.96 13.30
CA TYR A 234 20.18 13.57 14.26
C TYR A 234 20.51 12.32 15.10
N GLU A 235 21.61 11.61 14.81
CA GLU A 235 21.97 10.39 15.56
C GLU A 235 22.61 10.68 16.93
N ASN A 236 22.89 11.93 17.29
CA ASN A 236 23.61 12.30 18.52
C ASN A 236 22.74 12.75 19.71
N TYR A 237 21.41 12.66 19.64
CA TYR A 237 20.53 13.21 20.69
C TYR A 237 19.79 12.18 21.53
N PHE A 238 20.38 11.03 21.91
CA PHE A 238 19.72 10.15 22.88
C PHE A 238 20.71 9.42 23.81
N TYR A 239 21.25 10.15 24.78
CA TYR A 239 21.67 9.60 26.07
C TYR A 239 20.83 10.27 27.16
N ILE A 240 19.81 9.58 27.67
CA ILE A 240 19.40 9.54 29.09
C ILE A 240 18.69 8.20 29.32
#